data_AF-A0A108T9I3-F1
#
_entry.id   AF-A0A108T9I3-F1
#
_cell.length_a   1.000
_cell.length_b   1.000
_cell.length_c   1.000
_cell.angle_alpha   90.00
_cell.angle_beta   90.00
_cell.angle_gamma   90.00
#
_symmetry.space_group_name_H-M   'P 1'
#
loop_
_entity.id
_entity.type
_entity.pdbx_description
1 polymer ?
#
loop_
_entity_poly.entity_id
_entity_poly.type
_entity_poly.pdbx_seq_one_letter_code
_entity_poly.pdbx_strand_id
1 'polypeptide(L)'
;MWTVSLASMAGVGVYHGQWYLVVEGLPQGRVNMVMTVDGNSQPPIVTITDPADASRILDVEEVRAAGDSLTGRFRAMGVKLSLCLGLHDNRNATGLLMDHFSIKASKDKLFELEIKEGDEDKLSVKDTVWLLAPILVDCSKKVGPRPQPERYMNTTPVNHPNDGCFLNEQGLHALVTRVWAGPGYVDEAGFQTAHEMSDYLLMSYGLVSAEQKKIFKDELIELKHRFPKLRYIEAGNEYDYEQTKGVTVKEYYRKVFRPMMEVVNEVNRELQPDIPIEIGGPVSSCFNPEWIAQLLDDYKADVSADKRLDFISYHGYFVWDETGRNRLFFKDNPSRVLGQREAIDKMLHERGLNESLPVFVSEMGIYPGPLADDYNSMDDDRVRQAVGMLSLFYWYGKSKYIYPFNWVIRHHLEGRKDMLFTADDRTPLEPQFTPYGEAIRKLSLQADTAVSVSYPEPEDGKGLYVQAAIDHDKITLLFWNYQQMGRHAVAARLELKNVPAEWQAAIAQLPTTIVLAPNSIRQLVIPSRQ
;
A
#
# COMPACT_ATOMS: atom_id res chain seq x y z
N MET A 1 -25.03 40.50 -11.08
CA MET A 1 -24.67 40.37 -9.66
C MET A 1 -25.88 40.86 -8.88
N TRP A 2 -26.71 39.94 -8.35
CA TRP A 2 -27.92 40.29 -7.60
C TRP A 2 -27.70 39.94 -6.13
N THR A 3 -28.00 40.90 -5.25
CA THR A 3 -27.87 40.82 -3.79
C THR A 3 -29.03 40.03 -3.20
N VAL A 4 -28.75 38.99 -2.41
CA VAL A 4 -29.73 38.19 -1.67
C VAL A 4 -29.75 38.62 -0.19
N SER A 5 -30.94 38.69 0.41
CA SER A 5 -31.22 39.32 1.71
C SER A 5 -30.72 38.51 2.91
N LEU A 6 -30.38 39.22 3.98
CA LEU A 6 -29.90 38.69 5.26
C LEU A 6 -30.96 37.83 6.00
N ALA A 7 -30.58 36.60 6.35
CA ALA A 7 -31.13 35.79 7.44
C ALA A 7 -29.97 34.98 8.08
N SER A 8 -30.08 34.67 9.38
CA SER A 8 -28.99 34.24 10.27
C SER A 8 -28.06 33.15 9.68
N MET A 9 -26.76 33.44 9.61
CA MET A 9 -25.73 32.66 8.91
C MET A 9 -24.81 31.84 9.84
N ALA A 10 -25.31 31.38 10.99
CA ALA A 10 -24.58 30.46 11.85
C ALA A 10 -24.83 29.01 11.39
N GLY A 11 -23.89 28.42 10.64
CA GLY A 11 -23.96 27.01 10.21
C GLY A 11 -23.46 26.68 8.81
N VAL A 12 -23.09 27.66 7.96
CA VAL A 12 -22.66 27.35 6.58
C VAL A 12 -21.28 26.68 6.53
N GLY A 13 -20.41 26.94 7.51
CA GLY A 13 -19.03 26.42 7.55
C GLY A 13 -18.93 24.89 7.57
N VAL A 14 -19.90 24.18 8.16
CA VAL A 14 -19.90 22.71 8.17
C VAL A 14 -20.19 22.11 6.78
N TYR A 15 -20.90 22.85 5.94
CA TYR A 15 -21.14 22.51 4.54
C TYR A 15 -20.01 22.95 3.61
N HIS A 16 -18.95 23.61 4.09
CA HIS A 16 -17.85 24.05 3.24
C HIS A 16 -17.22 22.88 2.46
N GLY A 17 -16.96 23.12 1.17
CA GLY A 17 -16.38 22.16 0.23
C GLY A 17 -17.37 21.63 -0.80
N GLN A 18 -16.97 20.57 -1.49
CA GLN A 18 -17.74 19.94 -2.55
C GLN A 18 -18.59 18.80 -1.99
N TRP A 19 -19.85 18.75 -2.41
CA TRP A 19 -20.85 17.76 -2.07
C TRP A 19 -21.43 17.13 -3.34
N TYR A 20 -21.65 15.83 -3.29
CA TYR A 20 -22.22 15.03 -4.36
C TYR A 20 -23.63 14.64 -3.96
N LEU A 21 -24.59 15.06 -4.77
CA LEU A 21 -26.01 14.92 -4.51
C LEU A 21 -26.60 13.88 -5.45
N VAL A 22 -27.42 13.01 -4.87
CA VAL A 22 -28.19 11.98 -5.56
C VAL A 22 -29.65 12.24 -5.26
N VAL A 23 -30.44 12.52 -6.30
CA VAL A 23 -31.89 12.70 -6.20
C VAL A 23 -32.59 11.46 -6.72
N GLU A 24 -33.40 10.85 -5.88
CA GLU A 24 -34.15 9.63 -6.16
C GLU A 24 -35.65 9.92 -6.29
N GLY A 25 -36.36 9.13 -7.13
CA GLY A 25 -37.81 9.20 -7.28
C GLY A 25 -38.34 10.18 -8.33
N LEU A 26 -37.48 10.80 -9.13
CA LEU A 26 -37.93 11.66 -10.24
C LEU A 26 -38.53 10.80 -11.39
N PRO A 27 -39.46 11.34 -12.20
CA PRO A 27 -40.06 10.62 -13.33
C PRO A 27 -39.04 10.10 -14.36
N GLN A 28 -37.94 10.82 -14.55
CA GLN A 28 -36.81 10.47 -15.41
C GLN A 28 -35.79 9.53 -14.74
N GLY A 29 -36.09 9.02 -13.56
CA GLY A 29 -35.18 8.20 -12.76
C GLY A 29 -34.23 9.04 -11.89
N ARG A 30 -33.12 8.43 -11.48
CA ARG A 30 -32.14 9.05 -10.60
C ARG A 30 -31.40 10.20 -11.29
N VAL A 31 -31.19 11.31 -10.58
CA VAL A 31 -30.39 12.45 -11.05
C VAL A 31 -29.22 12.73 -10.11
N ASN A 32 -28.06 12.98 -10.70
CA ASN A 32 -26.80 13.19 -10.02
C ASN A 32 -26.38 14.66 -10.17
N MET A 33 -25.97 15.33 -9.09
CA MET A 33 -25.55 16.73 -9.09
C MET A 33 -24.30 16.92 -8.22
N VAL A 34 -23.54 17.98 -8.49
CA VAL A 34 -22.41 18.39 -7.64
C VAL A 34 -22.71 19.78 -7.09
N MET A 35 -22.76 19.92 -5.77
CA MET A 35 -22.92 21.20 -5.08
C MET A 35 -21.59 21.61 -4.44
N THR A 36 -21.04 22.76 -4.79
CA THR A 36 -19.85 23.32 -4.13
C THR A 36 -20.27 24.51 -3.28
N VAL A 37 -19.89 24.50 -2.01
CA VAL A 37 -20.20 25.55 -1.04
C VAL A 37 -18.91 26.24 -0.60
N ASP A 38 -18.73 27.50 -0.99
CA ASP A 38 -17.70 28.35 -0.43
C ASP A 38 -18.24 29.06 0.83
N GLY A 39 -18.21 28.34 1.94
CA GLY A 39 -18.57 28.86 3.26
C GLY A 39 -17.65 29.96 3.82
N ASN A 40 -16.52 30.28 3.16
CA ASN A 40 -15.60 31.33 3.61
C ASN A 40 -15.92 32.71 3.01
N SER A 41 -16.77 32.75 1.97
CA SER A 41 -17.27 33.98 1.37
C SER A 41 -18.47 34.55 2.14
N GLN A 42 -18.64 35.87 2.14
CA GLN A 42 -19.82 36.55 2.71
C GLN A 42 -20.49 37.45 1.65
N PRO A 43 -21.66 37.07 1.11
CA PRO A 43 -22.43 35.85 1.41
C PRO A 43 -21.75 34.57 0.88
N PRO A 44 -22.05 33.38 1.44
CA PRO A 44 -21.51 32.12 0.95
C PRO A 44 -21.95 31.88 -0.49
N ILE A 45 -21.01 31.49 -1.34
CA ILE A 45 -21.26 31.16 -2.74
C ILE A 45 -21.57 29.67 -2.82
N VAL A 46 -22.71 29.33 -3.40
CA VAL A 46 -23.06 27.94 -3.73
C VAL A 46 -23.20 27.81 -5.23
N THR A 47 -22.56 26.79 -5.80
CA THR A 47 -22.70 26.42 -7.20
C THR A 47 -23.21 24.99 -7.28
N ILE A 48 -24.13 24.72 -8.20
CA ILE A 48 -24.59 23.36 -8.50
C ILE A 48 -24.27 23.08 -9.96
N THR A 49 -23.65 21.94 -10.25
CA THR A 49 -23.23 21.55 -11.60
C THR A 49 -23.67 20.12 -11.93
N ASP A 50 -23.77 19.85 -13.22
CA ASP A 50 -23.94 18.49 -13.74
C ASP A 50 -22.59 17.75 -13.68
N PRO A 51 -22.48 16.58 -13.03
CA PRO A 51 -21.24 15.81 -12.98
C PRO A 51 -20.75 15.35 -14.36
N ALA A 52 -21.62 15.28 -15.38
CA ALA A 52 -21.24 14.95 -16.76
C ALA A 52 -20.74 16.17 -17.56
N ASP A 53 -21.06 17.39 -17.12
CA ASP A 53 -20.64 18.64 -17.75
C ASP A 53 -20.51 19.77 -16.71
N ALA A 54 -19.31 19.92 -16.14
CA ALA A 54 -19.01 20.93 -15.13
C ALA A 54 -19.14 22.39 -15.63
N SER A 55 -19.27 22.62 -16.94
CA SER A 55 -19.53 23.95 -17.50
C SER A 55 -21.00 24.37 -17.35
N ARG A 56 -21.89 23.40 -17.12
CA ARG A 56 -23.32 23.63 -16.92
C ARG A 56 -23.61 23.94 -15.45
N ILE A 57 -23.45 25.21 -15.10
CA ILE A 57 -23.80 25.75 -13.79
C ILE A 57 -25.32 25.98 -13.74
N LEU A 58 -25.98 25.44 -12.71
CA LEU A 58 -27.38 25.71 -12.42
C LEU A 58 -27.49 27.04 -11.67
N ASP A 59 -28.44 27.88 -12.08
CA ASP A 59 -28.62 29.22 -11.50
C ASP A 59 -29.16 29.10 -10.07
N VAL A 60 -28.30 29.28 -9.07
CA VAL A 60 -28.69 29.31 -7.66
C VAL A 60 -29.28 30.68 -7.33
N GLU A 61 -30.56 30.70 -6.92
CA GLU A 61 -31.29 31.94 -6.58
C GLU A 61 -31.12 32.32 -5.11
N GLU A 62 -31.08 31.34 -4.21
CA GLU A 62 -31.07 31.56 -2.77
C GLU A 62 -30.48 30.36 -2.04
N VAL A 63 -29.68 30.60 -0.99
CA VAL A 63 -29.24 29.57 -0.03
C VAL A 63 -29.33 30.12 1.38
N ARG A 64 -29.84 29.30 2.30
CA ARG A 64 -29.90 29.56 3.73
C ARG A 64 -29.40 28.34 4.49
N ALA A 65 -28.47 28.53 5.42
CA ALA A 65 -28.11 27.50 6.38
C ALA A 65 -28.55 27.90 7.79
N ALA A 66 -29.06 26.96 8.55
CA ALA A 66 -29.42 27.13 9.96
C ALA A 66 -29.03 25.87 10.73
N GLY A 67 -27.96 25.96 11.53
CA GLY A 67 -27.40 24.80 12.23
C GLY A 67 -27.00 23.70 11.24
N ASP A 68 -27.55 22.51 11.43
CA ASP A 68 -27.28 21.34 10.59
C ASP A 68 -28.12 21.28 9.31
N SER A 69 -28.96 22.28 9.02
CA SER A 69 -29.81 22.30 7.83
C SER A 69 -29.35 23.32 6.79
N LEU A 70 -29.31 22.90 5.51
CA LEU A 70 -29.09 23.74 4.34
C LEU A 70 -30.34 23.72 3.45
N THR A 71 -30.90 24.89 3.16
CA THR A 71 -32.01 25.04 2.21
C THR A 71 -31.56 25.93 1.06
N GLY A 72 -31.96 25.59 -0.16
CA GLY A 72 -31.59 26.33 -1.36
C GLY A 72 -32.70 26.36 -2.40
N ARG A 73 -32.64 27.33 -3.29
CA ARG A 73 -33.46 27.42 -4.50
C ARG A 73 -32.56 27.63 -5.70
N PHE A 74 -32.80 26.88 -6.76
CA PHE A 74 -32.05 27.00 -8.01
C PHE A 74 -32.94 26.75 -9.22
N ARG A 75 -32.48 27.13 -10.41
CA ARG A 75 -33.16 26.79 -11.66
C ARG A 75 -32.43 25.70 -12.42
N ALA A 76 -33.21 24.74 -12.90
CA ALA A 76 -32.76 23.77 -13.87
C ALA A 76 -33.84 23.60 -14.94
N MET A 77 -33.43 23.54 -16.21
CA MET A 77 -34.34 23.36 -17.36
C MET A 77 -35.54 24.34 -17.38
N GLY A 78 -35.33 25.58 -16.93
CA GLY A 78 -36.37 26.62 -16.88
C GLY A 78 -37.32 26.53 -15.68
N VAL A 79 -37.19 25.53 -14.81
CA VAL A 79 -38.04 25.33 -13.63
C VAL A 79 -37.31 25.74 -12.35
N LYS A 80 -38.02 26.35 -11.40
CA LYS A 80 -37.50 26.64 -10.05
C LYS A 80 -37.62 25.38 -9.18
N LEU A 81 -36.51 24.98 -8.58
CA LEU A 81 -36.41 23.82 -7.71
C LEU A 81 -36.03 24.28 -6.30
N SER A 82 -36.65 23.72 -5.28
CA SER A 82 -36.24 23.85 -3.88
C SER A 82 -35.43 22.62 -3.45
N LEU A 83 -34.42 22.83 -2.63
CA LEU A 83 -33.58 21.81 -2.03
C LEU A 83 -33.51 22.03 -0.53
N CYS A 84 -33.65 20.96 0.24
CA CYS A 84 -33.44 20.94 1.67
C CYS A 84 -32.51 19.77 2.02
N LEU A 85 -31.48 20.02 2.82
CA LEU A 85 -30.54 19.04 3.34
C LEU A 85 -30.43 19.21 4.87
N GLY A 86 -30.26 18.10 5.57
CA GLY A 86 -29.87 18.03 6.97
C GLY A 86 -28.64 17.14 7.11
N LEU A 87 -27.63 17.58 7.85
CA LEU A 87 -26.44 16.77 8.15
C LEU A 87 -26.84 15.57 8.99
N HIS A 88 -26.30 14.41 8.61
CA HIS A 88 -26.26 13.24 9.46
C HIS A 88 -24.93 13.19 10.23
N ASP A 89 -23.84 13.58 9.55
CA ASP A 89 -22.50 13.75 10.11
C ASP A 89 -21.71 14.79 9.30
N ASN A 90 -20.41 14.94 9.54
CA ASN A 90 -19.58 15.95 8.88
C ASN A 90 -19.28 15.66 7.38
N ARG A 91 -19.64 14.48 6.88
CA ARG A 91 -19.43 14.04 5.49
C ARG A 91 -20.72 13.68 4.77
N ASN A 92 -21.83 13.44 5.48
CA ASN A 92 -23.09 12.95 4.91
C ASN A 92 -24.29 13.82 5.32
N ALA A 93 -25.19 14.04 4.37
CA ALA A 93 -26.46 14.75 4.56
C ALA A 93 -27.59 14.06 3.78
N THR A 94 -28.82 14.23 4.23
CA THR A 94 -30.01 13.75 3.53
C THR A 94 -31.08 14.83 3.48
N GLY A 95 -32.01 14.73 2.55
CA GLY A 95 -33.15 15.64 2.53
C GLY A 95 -34.04 15.47 1.30
N LEU A 96 -34.58 16.59 0.81
CA LEU A 96 -35.64 16.58 -0.21
C LEU A 96 -35.41 17.64 -1.29
N LEU A 97 -35.69 17.25 -2.54
CA LEU A 97 -35.85 18.15 -3.68
C LEU A 97 -37.34 18.35 -3.93
N MET A 98 -37.78 19.59 -4.06
CA MET A 98 -39.18 19.97 -4.24
C MET A 98 -40.13 19.38 -3.20
N ASP A 99 -39.65 19.14 -1.98
CA ASP A 99 -40.41 18.51 -0.87
C ASP A 99 -40.94 17.09 -1.16
N HIS A 100 -40.50 16.47 -2.28
CA HIS A 100 -41.06 15.23 -2.79
C HIS A 100 -40.01 14.16 -3.11
N PHE A 101 -38.86 14.55 -3.65
CA PHE A 101 -37.84 13.61 -4.12
C PHE A 101 -36.71 13.50 -3.10
N SER A 102 -36.32 12.28 -2.75
CA SER A 102 -35.27 12.05 -1.75
C SER A 102 -33.92 12.53 -2.27
N ILE A 103 -33.15 13.21 -1.42
CA ILE A 103 -31.75 13.57 -1.68
C ILE A 103 -30.85 12.83 -0.69
N LYS A 104 -29.80 12.20 -1.22
CA LYS A 104 -28.61 11.81 -0.45
C LYS A 104 -27.45 12.69 -0.90
N ALA A 105 -26.75 13.29 0.05
CA ALA A 105 -25.61 14.17 -0.22
C ALA A 105 -24.39 13.67 0.57
N SER A 106 -23.23 13.61 -0.07
CA SER A 106 -22.00 13.25 0.62
C SER A 106 -20.80 14.03 0.08
N LYS A 107 -19.81 14.31 0.93
CA LYS A 107 -18.49 14.80 0.51
C LYS A 107 -17.70 13.70 -0.21
N ASP A 108 -18.07 12.45 0.03
CA ASP A 108 -17.58 11.27 -0.65
C ASP A 108 -18.48 10.99 -1.87
N LYS A 109 -17.88 10.92 -3.05
CA LYS A 109 -18.60 11.00 -4.34
C LYS A 109 -19.43 9.74 -4.59
N LEU A 110 -20.70 9.71 -4.15
CA LEU A 110 -21.66 8.63 -4.37
C LEU A 110 -22.39 8.77 -5.71
N PHE A 111 -22.10 7.92 -6.71
CA PHE A 111 -22.92 7.81 -7.91
C PHE A 111 -23.08 6.35 -8.32
N GLU A 112 -24.27 5.75 -8.20
CA GLU A 112 -24.54 4.50 -8.93
C GLU A 112 -24.53 4.85 -10.42
N LEU A 113 -23.49 4.37 -11.11
CA LEU A 113 -23.50 4.26 -12.55
C LEU A 113 -24.20 2.96 -12.88
N GLU A 114 -25.29 3.05 -13.64
CA GLU A 114 -25.87 1.88 -14.29
C GLU A 114 -24.95 1.54 -15.47
N ILE A 115 -23.96 0.67 -15.22
CA ILE A 115 -23.04 0.19 -16.25
C ILE A 115 -23.76 -0.90 -17.03
N LYS A 116 -23.96 -0.68 -18.33
CA LYS A 116 -24.53 -1.70 -19.21
C LYS A 116 -23.53 -2.84 -19.37
N GLU A 117 -24.03 -4.07 -19.25
CA GLU A 117 -23.27 -5.30 -19.48
C GLU A 117 -22.49 -5.21 -20.81
N GLY A 118 -21.16 -5.25 -20.73
CA GLY A 118 -20.28 -5.18 -21.90
C GLY A 118 -18.94 -4.48 -21.64
N ASP A 119 -18.88 -3.55 -20.69
CA ASP A 119 -17.65 -2.83 -20.34
C ASP A 119 -17.08 -3.31 -18.99
N GLU A 120 -16.23 -4.34 -19.11
CA GLU A 120 -15.11 -4.69 -18.22
C GLU A 120 -15.45 -5.36 -16.86
N ASP A 121 -15.67 -6.68 -16.99
CA ASP A 121 -15.46 -7.77 -16.02
C ASP A 121 -15.98 -7.57 -14.59
N LYS A 122 -17.27 -7.92 -14.45
CA LYS A 122 -18.02 -8.30 -13.24
C LYS A 122 -18.38 -7.18 -12.26
N LEU A 123 -18.91 -6.06 -12.76
CA LEU A 123 -19.77 -5.18 -11.95
C LEU A 123 -21.21 -5.69 -12.00
N SER A 124 -21.83 -5.88 -10.83
CA SER A 124 -23.26 -6.19 -10.74
C SER A 124 -24.06 -4.89 -10.62
N VAL A 125 -25.32 -4.89 -11.08
CA VAL A 125 -26.25 -3.73 -11.03
C VAL A 125 -26.47 -3.19 -9.60
N LYS A 126 -25.97 -3.86 -8.56
CA LYS A 126 -26.11 -3.46 -7.14
C LYS A 126 -24.87 -2.78 -6.55
N ASP A 127 -23.78 -2.63 -7.31
CA ASP A 127 -22.55 -2.07 -6.78
C ASP A 127 -22.58 -0.54 -6.82
N THR A 128 -22.46 0.09 -5.65
CA THR A 128 -22.33 1.55 -5.56
C THR A 128 -20.97 1.96 -6.11
N VAL A 129 -20.98 2.76 -7.17
CA VAL A 129 -19.76 3.31 -7.78
C VAL A 129 -19.43 4.66 -7.12
N TRP A 130 -18.17 4.85 -6.79
CA TRP A 130 -17.64 6.17 -6.44
C TRP A 130 -17.00 6.76 -7.68
N LEU A 131 -17.63 7.77 -8.29
CA LEU A 131 -16.86 8.55 -9.25
C LEU A 131 -15.79 9.29 -8.47
N LEU A 132 -14.65 9.63 -9.07
CA LEU A 132 -13.61 10.43 -8.41
C LEU A 132 -13.29 11.65 -9.27
N ALA A 133 -12.51 12.59 -8.73
CA ALA A 133 -11.93 13.65 -9.55
C ALA A 133 -11.00 13.03 -10.62
N PRO A 134 -10.71 13.75 -11.72
CA PRO A 134 -9.84 13.24 -12.77
C PRO A 134 -8.46 12.82 -12.25
N ILE A 135 -7.94 11.73 -12.81
CA ILE A 135 -6.56 11.29 -12.67
C ILE A 135 -5.75 12.06 -13.71
N LEU A 136 -4.86 12.94 -13.27
CA LEU A 136 -3.99 13.71 -14.13
C LEU A 136 -2.58 13.12 -14.09
N VAL A 137 -2.08 12.64 -15.22
CA VAL A 137 -0.72 12.11 -15.36
C VAL A 137 0.08 13.04 -16.28
N ASP A 138 1.17 13.62 -15.77
CA ASP A 138 2.06 14.48 -16.56
C ASP A 138 3.33 13.71 -16.97
N CYS A 139 3.38 13.27 -18.22
CA CYS A 139 4.46 12.43 -18.75
C CYS A 139 5.80 13.17 -18.88
N SER A 140 5.80 14.50 -18.81
CA SER A 140 7.04 15.30 -18.85
C SER A 140 7.68 15.48 -17.47
N LYS A 141 6.89 15.33 -16.40
CA LYS A 141 7.33 15.61 -15.03
C LYS A 141 7.82 14.33 -14.34
N LYS A 142 9.08 13.98 -14.59
CA LYS A 142 9.78 12.86 -13.94
C LYS A 142 9.99 13.15 -12.45
N VAL A 143 9.60 12.20 -11.60
CA VAL A 143 9.74 12.28 -10.13
C VAL A 143 11.05 11.64 -9.68
N GLY A 144 11.52 10.61 -10.41
CA GLY A 144 12.73 9.86 -10.12
C GLY A 144 12.56 8.38 -10.47
N PRO A 145 13.48 7.51 -10.05
CA PRO A 145 13.29 6.07 -10.13
C PRO A 145 12.02 5.66 -9.38
N ARG A 146 11.23 4.78 -9.98
CA ARG A 146 10.08 4.15 -9.33
C ARG A 146 10.60 3.26 -8.18
N PRO A 147 9.94 3.24 -7.01
CA PRO A 147 10.18 2.20 -6.02
C PRO A 147 9.96 0.81 -6.62
N GLN A 148 10.88 -0.12 -6.40
CA GLN A 148 10.83 -1.50 -6.93
C GLN A 148 10.69 -2.54 -5.80
N PRO A 149 9.62 -2.50 -4.99
CA PRO A 149 9.46 -3.44 -3.88
C PRO A 149 9.23 -4.89 -4.35
N GLU A 150 8.85 -5.11 -5.61
CA GLU A 150 8.81 -6.43 -6.24
C GLU A 150 10.17 -7.16 -6.23
N ARG A 151 11.28 -6.43 -6.02
CA ARG A 151 12.63 -7.00 -5.96
C ARG A 151 13.06 -7.45 -4.57
N TYR A 152 12.21 -7.34 -3.56
CA TYR A 152 12.51 -7.77 -2.19
C TYR A 152 11.54 -8.88 -1.80
N MET A 153 12.01 -10.12 -1.73
CA MET A 153 11.14 -11.30 -1.61
C MET A 153 11.43 -12.11 -0.36
N ASN A 154 10.54 -13.04 -0.05
CA ASN A 154 10.68 -13.93 1.09
C ASN A 154 10.33 -15.37 0.67
N THR A 155 11.05 -16.34 1.23
CA THR A 155 10.81 -17.77 1.03
C THR A 155 10.42 -18.44 2.34
N THR A 156 9.73 -19.57 2.25
CA THR A 156 9.59 -20.52 3.37
C THR A 156 9.94 -21.94 2.88
N PRO A 157 10.02 -22.96 3.75
CA PRO A 157 10.53 -24.29 3.39
C PRO A 157 9.72 -25.15 2.42
N VAL A 158 8.73 -24.57 1.73
CA VAL A 158 7.75 -25.26 0.89
C VAL A 158 7.91 -24.90 -0.60
N ASN A 159 9.11 -24.46 -1.01
CA ASN A 159 9.34 -24.09 -2.41
C ASN A 159 9.45 -25.33 -3.30
N HIS A 160 8.91 -25.21 -4.51
CA HIS A 160 9.19 -26.12 -5.60
C HIS A 160 10.59 -25.84 -6.15
N PRO A 161 11.37 -26.87 -6.56
CA PRO A 161 12.69 -26.65 -7.17
C PRO A 161 12.70 -25.71 -8.38
N ASN A 162 11.57 -25.59 -9.10
CA ASN A 162 11.45 -24.73 -10.28
C ASN A 162 10.94 -23.31 -9.98
N ASP A 163 10.57 -22.98 -8.73
CA ASP A 163 9.97 -21.67 -8.42
C ASP A 163 10.91 -20.51 -8.79
N GLY A 164 12.20 -20.63 -8.47
CA GLY A 164 13.19 -19.59 -8.77
C GLY A 164 13.37 -19.35 -10.27
N CYS A 165 13.48 -20.43 -11.05
CA CYS A 165 13.56 -20.36 -12.52
C CYS A 165 12.29 -19.74 -13.12
N PHE A 166 11.12 -20.21 -12.70
CA PHE A 166 9.83 -19.68 -13.16
C PHE A 166 9.73 -18.18 -12.89
N LEU A 167 10.03 -17.71 -11.68
CA LEU A 167 9.94 -16.28 -11.35
C LEU A 167 10.90 -15.45 -12.20
N ASN A 168 12.13 -15.91 -12.43
CA ASN A 168 13.08 -15.26 -13.35
C ASN A 168 12.53 -15.14 -14.78
N GLU A 169 11.94 -16.22 -15.33
CA GLU A 169 11.33 -16.22 -16.68
C GLU A 169 10.18 -15.22 -16.80
N GLN A 170 9.49 -14.92 -15.69
CA GLN A 170 8.41 -13.95 -15.62
C GLN A 170 8.89 -12.51 -15.39
N GLY A 171 10.21 -12.28 -15.36
CA GLY A 171 10.81 -10.96 -15.11
C GLY A 171 10.92 -10.57 -13.63
N LEU A 172 10.73 -11.53 -12.72
CA LEU A 172 10.73 -11.32 -11.27
C LEU A 172 12.07 -11.70 -10.62
N HIS A 173 13.17 -11.15 -11.15
CA HIS A 173 14.49 -11.29 -10.52
C HIS A 173 14.59 -10.38 -9.28
N ALA A 174 14.82 -10.99 -8.12
CA ALA A 174 14.93 -10.27 -6.86
C ALA A 174 16.30 -9.59 -6.70
N LEU A 175 16.33 -8.46 -6.02
CA LEU A 175 17.57 -7.89 -5.48
C LEU A 175 17.95 -8.61 -4.19
N VAL A 176 16.98 -8.81 -3.29
CA VAL A 176 17.20 -9.51 -2.01
C VAL A 176 16.06 -10.49 -1.77
N THR A 177 16.39 -11.73 -1.46
CA THR A 177 15.42 -12.71 -0.96
C THR A 177 15.76 -13.14 0.47
N ARG A 178 14.75 -13.08 1.34
CA ARG A 178 14.83 -13.49 2.74
C ARG A 178 14.63 -14.99 2.88
N VAL A 179 15.51 -15.64 3.65
CA VAL A 179 15.53 -17.07 3.93
C VAL A 179 15.64 -17.33 5.44
N TRP A 180 15.26 -18.53 5.86
CA TRP A 180 15.20 -18.92 7.28
C TRP A 180 16.34 -19.88 7.64
N ALA A 181 17.00 -19.61 8.77
CA ALA A 181 17.92 -20.54 9.40
C ALA A 181 17.88 -20.38 10.94
N GLY A 182 18.46 -21.33 11.63
CA GLY A 182 18.62 -21.31 13.08
C GLY A 182 19.50 -22.45 13.55
N PRO A 183 19.80 -22.53 14.86
CA PRO A 183 20.71 -23.55 15.37
C PRO A 183 20.25 -24.97 15.02
N GLY A 184 21.01 -25.66 14.17
CA GLY A 184 20.69 -27.01 13.69
C GLY A 184 19.56 -27.08 12.67
N TYR A 185 19.17 -25.96 12.07
CA TYR A 185 18.08 -25.86 11.10
C TYR A 185 18.44 -24.91 9.95
N VAL A 186 18.32 -25.39 8.71
CA VAL A 186 18.51 -24.59 7.50
C VAL A 186 17.37 -24.88 6.52
N ASP A 187 16.73 -23.83 6.01
CA ASP A 187 15.76 -23.94 4.91
C ASP A 187 16.48 -24.12 3.56
N GLU A 188 16.96 -25.33 3.31
CA GLU A 188 17.75 -25.64 2.11
C GLU A 188 17.02 -25.30 0.79
N ALA A 189 15.71 -25.56 0.72
CA ALA A 189 14.91 -25.26 -0.46
C ALA A 189 14.76 -23.74 -0.66
N GLY A 190 14.53 -22.99 0.42
CA GLY A 190 14.51 -21.52 0.41
C GLY A 190 15.84 -20.92 -0.02
N PHE A 191 16.95 -21.42 0.54
CA PHE A 191 18.30 -20.97 0.15
C PHE A 191 18.60 -21.22 -1.32
N GLN A 192 18.29 -22.41 -1.85
CA GLN A 192 18.49 -22.71 -3.26
C GLN A 192 17.65 -21.80 -4.16
N THR A 193 16.35 -21.67 -3.86
CA THR A 193 15.44 -20.79 -4.61
C THR A 193 15.96 -19.35 -4.61
N ALA A 194 16.28 -18.82 -3.43
CA ALA A 194 16.80 -17.47 -3.26
C ALA A 194 18.12 -17.25 -4.02
N HIS A 195 19.02 -18.23 -4.00
CA HIS A 195 20.31 -18.16 -4.69
C HIS A 195 20.17 -18.08 -6.22
N GLU A 196 19.21 -18.81 -6.78
CA GLU A 196 18.91 -18.81 -8.22
C GLU A 196 18.27 -17.51 -8.70
N MET A 197 17.35 -16.95 -7.90
CA MET A 197 16.49 -15.85 -8.35
C MET A 197 16.88 -14.46 -7.83
N SER A 198 17.96 -14.34 -7.06
CA SER A 198 18.32 -13.07 -6.41
C SER A 198 19.78 -12.68 -6.59
N ASP A 199 20.04 -11.37 -6.54
CA ASP A 199 21.39 -10.82 -6.42
C ASP A 199 22.01 -11.12 -5.04
N TYR A 200 21.21 -10.99 -3.97
CA TYR A 200 21.64 -11.18 -2.58
C TYR A 200 20.65 -12.00 -1.75
N LEU A 201 21.15 -12.64 -0.70
CA LEU A 201 20.33 -13.32 0.30
C LEU A 201 20.39 -12.57 1.63
N LEU A 202 19.24 -12.53 2.31
CA LEU A 202 19.07 -12.07 3.70
C LEU A 202 18.68 -13.28 4.55
N MET A 203 19.56 -13.73 5.44
CA MET A 203 19.27 -14.84 6.35
C MET A 203 18.74 -14.29 7.68
N SER A 204 17.52 -14.69 8.04
CA SER A 204 17.01 -14.53 9.40
C SER A 204 17.49 -15.70 10.26
N TYR A 205 18.17 -15.39 11.36
CA TYR A 205 18.77 -16.38 12.24
C TYR A 205 18.53 -16.06 13.71
N GLY A 206 17.88 -16.96 14.46
CA GLY A 206 17.57 -16.77 15.87
C GLY A 206 18.62 -17.35 16.83
N LEU A 207 19.17 -16.51 17.71
CA LEU A 207 19.94 -16.98 18.88
C LEU A 207 19.12 -16.87 20.16
N VAL A 208 19.15 -17.91 21.00
CA VAL A 208 18.53 -17.86 22.34
C VAL A 208 19.57 -17.78 23.47
N SER A 209 20.84 -18.07 23.21
CA SER A 209 21.94 -17.87 24.16
C SER A 209 23.29 -17.65 23.48
N ALA A 210 24.25 -17.07 24.23
CA ALA A 210 25.62 -16.88 23.76
C ALA A 210 26.37 -18.22 23.52
N GLU A 211 25.90 -19.33 24.09
CA GLU A 211 26.50 -20.66 23.91
C GLU A 211 26.29 -21.19 22.49
N GLN A 212 25.26 -20.71 21.80
CA GLN A 212 24.99 -21.01 20.39
C GLN A 212 25.88 -20.22 19.41
N LYS A 213 26.74 -19.31 19.91
CA LYS A 213 27.64 -18.50 19.09
C LYS A 213 28.55 -19.36 18.20
N LYS A 214 29.05 -20.49 18.71
CA LYS A 214 29.88 -21.41 17.93
C LYS A 214 29.09 -22.07 16.80
N ILE A 215 27.88 -22.55 17.10
CA ILE A 215 26.99 -23.18 16.10
C ILE A 215 26.71 -22.18 14.98
N PHE A 216 26.31 -20.96 15.34
CA PHE A 216 26.07 -19.90 14.37
C PHE A 216 27.32 -19.58 13.52
N LYS A 217 28.52 -19.53 14.11
CA LYS A 217 29.75 -19.31 13.34
C LYS A 217 29.98 -20.42 12.33
N ASP A 218 29.92 -21.68 12.76
CA ASP A 218 30.19 -22.84 11.91
C ASP A 218 29.18 -22.91 10.74
N GLU A 219 27.89 -22.72 11.04
CA GLU A 219 26.82 -22.67 10.03
C GLU A 219 26.95 -21.47 9.09
N LEU A 220 27.30 -20.28 9.60
CA LEU A 220 27.49 -19.09 8.77
C LEU A 220 28.66 -19.27 7.79
N ILE A 221 29.75 -19.91 8.22
CA ILE A 221 30.88 -20.23 7.33
C ILE A 221 30.43 -21.21 6.24
N GLU A 222 29.76 -22.30 6.62
CA GLU A 222 29.27 -23.29 5.66
C GLU A 222 28.32 -22.65 4.62
N LEU A 223 27.32 -21.91 5.10
CA LEU A 223 26.33 -21.26 4.25
C LEU A 223 26.95 -20.19 3.36
N LYS A 224 27.93 -19.43 3.84
CA LYS A 224 28.62 -18.42 3.01
C LYS A 224 29.43 -19.07 1.89
N HIS A 225 30.04 -20.23 2.12
CA HIS A 225 30.73 -20.98 1.07
C HIS A 225 29.76 -21.55 0.04
N ARG A 226 28.63 -22.11 0.49
CA ARG A 226 27.61 -22.71 -0.40
C ARG A 226 26.82 -21.64 -1.16
N PHE A 227 26.54 -20.52 -0.53
CA PHE A 227 25.74 -19.42 -1.06
C PHE A 227 26.54 -18.10 -0.97
N PRO A 228 27.51 -17.86 -1.88
CA PRO A 228 28.39 -16.69 -1.82
C PRO A 228 27.66 -15.34 -1.91
N LYS A 229 26.43 -15.34 -2.44
CA LYS A 229 25.51 -14.20 -2.48
C LYS A 229 24.89 -13.84 -1.11
N LEU A 230 25.11 -14.63 -0.06
CA LEU A 230 24.65 -14.33 1.30
C LEU A 230 25.33 -13.05 1.79
N ARG A 231 24.54 -11.97 1.88
CA ARG A 231 25.04 -10.63 2.22
C ARG A 231 24.53 -10.15 3.56
N TYR A 232 23.29 -10.44 3.91
CA TYR A 232 22.65 -9.82 5.07
C TYR A 232 22.24 -10.85 6.10
N ILE A 233 22.48 -10.55 7.38
CA ILE A 233 22.02 -11.33 8.53
C ILE A 233 21.05 -10.50 9.35
N GLU A 234 19.85 -11.03 9.53
CA GLU A 234 18.92 -10.56 10.54
C GLU A 234 19.19 -11.25 11.87
N ALA A 235 19.48 -10.46 12.90
CA ALA A 235 19.81 -10.95 14.22
C ALA A 235 18.56 -11.32 15.02
N GLY A 236 17.78 -12.28 14.52
CA GLY A 236 16.61 -12.78 15.21
C GLY A 236 15.34 -12.79 14.37
N ASN A 237 14.22 -13.02 15.06
CA ASN A 237 12.87 -12.92 14.49
C ASN A 237 11.87 -12.69 15.63
N GLU A 238 11.21 -11.55 15.65
CA GLU A 238 10.03 -11.23 16.48
C GLU A 238 10.21 -11.48 17.99
N TYR A 239 11.35 -11.07 18.57
CA TYR A 239 11.57 -11.22 20.02
C TYR A 239 10.62 -10.37 20.88
N ASP A 240 9.96 -9.38 20.28
CA ASP A 240 8.91 -8.56 20.88
C ASP A 240 7.53 -9.25 20.90
N TYR A 241 7.35 -10.33 20.12
CA TYR A 241 6.10 -11.08 20.07
C TYR A 241 6.01 -12.06 21.25
N GLU A 242 5.17 -11.72 22.23
CA GLU A 242 4.79 -12.48 23.44
C GLU A 242 5.82 -13.51 23.94
N GLN A 243 6.72 -13.14 24.87
CA GLN A 243 7.49 -13.98 25.83
C GLN A 243 8.17 -15.29 25.35
N THR A 244 8.03 -15.70 24.10
CA THR A 244 8.26 -17.05 23.57
C THR A 244 9.73 -17.38 23.41
N LYS A 245 10.61 -16.39 23.57
CA LYS A 245 12.07 -16.55 23.42
C LYS A 245 12.88 -16.15 24.65
N GLY A 246 12.24 -15.72 25.75
CA GLY A 246 12.91 -15.42 27.02
C GLY A 246 13.95 -14.29 26.96
N VAL A 247 13.89 -13.42 25.94
CA VAL A 247 14.76 -12.24 25.79
C VAL A 247 13.89 -11.00 25.92
N THR A 248 14.22 -10.14 26.89
CA THR A 248 13.54 -8.85 27.05
C THR A 248 14.16 -7.78 26.14
N VAL A 249 13.44 -6.67 25.93
CA VAL A 249 13.91 -5.53 25.13
C VAL A 249 15.30 -5.03 25.57
N LYS A 250 15.56 -4.96 26.88
CA LYS A 250 16.86 -4.56 27.46
C LYS A 250 17.96 -5.60 27.34
N GLU A 251 17.60 -6.85 27.07
CA GLU A 251 18.56 -7.95 26.93
C GLU A 251 18.91 -8.26 25.48
N TYR A 252 18.08 -7.82 24.53
CA TYR A 252 18.20 -8.14 23.11
C TYR A 252 19.61 -7.84 22.56
N TYR A 253 20.14 -6.65 22.81
CA TYR A 253 21.47 -6.29 22.32
C TYR A 253 22.54 -7.25 22.84
N ARG A 254 22.58 -7.46 24.16
CA ARG A 254 23.63 -8.25 24.82
C ARG A 254 23.50 -9.76 24.56
N LYS A 255 22.28 -10.30 24.50
CA LYS A 255 22.03 -11.75 24.36
C LYS A 255 21.98 -12.21 22.91
N VAL A 256 21.59 -11.34 21.97
CA VAL A 256 21.30 -11.72 20.59
C VAL A 256 22.15 -10.92 19.61
N PHE A 257 21.92 -9.61 19.50
CA PHE A 257 22.54 -8.80 18.45
C PHE A 257 24.07 -8.78 18.51
N ARG A 258 24.64 -8.43 19.67
CA ARG A 258 26.10 -8.31 19.84
C ARG A 258 26.83 -9.65 19.61
N PRO A 259 26.43 -10.79 20.19
CA PRO A 259 27.07 -12.07 19.89
C PRO A 259 27.07 -12.43 18.40
N MET A 260 25.97 -12.16 17.67
CA MET A 260 25.90 -12.40 16.22
C MET A 260 26.79 -11.43 15.45
N MET A 261 26.79 -10.15 15.82
CA MET A 261 27.65 -9.12 15.22
C MET A 261 29.14 -9.49 15.34
N GLU A 262 29.56 -9.95 16.52
CA GLU A 262 30.94 -10.41 16.75
C GLU A 262 31.31 -11.60 15.84
N VAL A 263 30.39 -12.55 15.63
CA VAL A 263 30.59 -13.68 14.69
C VAL A 263 30.67 -13.18 13.26
N VAL A 264 29.78 -12.29 12.82
CA VAL A 264 29.81 -11.71 11.47
C VAL A 264 31.15 -11.02 11.21
N ASN A 265 31.67 -10.26 12.19
CA ASN A 265 32.99 -9.64 12.10
C ASN A 265 34.11 -10.66 11.98
N GLU A 266 34.06 -11.73 12.79
CA GLU A 266 35.04 -12.81 12.76
C GLU A 266 35.06 -13.54 11.41
N VAL A 267 33.89 -13.93 10.91
CA VAL A 267 33.74 -14.61 9.61
C VAL A 267 34.21 -13.73 8.46
N ASN A 268 33.89 -12.44 8.45
CA ASN A 268 34.38 -11.52 7.43
C ASN A 268 35.91 -11.39 7.44
N ARG A 269 36.54 -11.36 8.63
CA ARG A 269 38.00 -11.31 8.75
C ARG A 269 38.67 -12.62 8.32
N GLU A 270 38.08 -13.75 8.68
CA GLU A 270 38.60 -15.09 8.40
C GLU A 270 38.46 -15.46 6.91
N LEU A 271 37.28 -15.25 6.33
CA LEU A 271 36.97 -15.67 4.96
C LEU A 271 37.33 -14.61 3.91
N GLN A 272 37.37 -13.33 4.27
CA GLN A 272 37.55 -12.19 3.35
C GLN A 272 36.71 -12.32 2.06
N PRO A 273 35.38 -12.51 2.18
CA PRO A 273 34.55 -12.79 1.01
C PRO A 273 34.43 -11.56 0.10
N ASP A 274 34.27 -11.80 -1.21
CA ASP A 274 34.05 -10.74 -2.22
C ASP A 274 32.84 -9.86 -1.88
N ILE A 275 31.80 -10.47 -1.29
CA ILE A 275 30.63 -9.79 -0.73
C ILE A 275 30.70 -9.93 0.79
N PRO A 276 31.12 -8.88 1.54
CA PRO A 276 31.09 -8.89 2.99
C PRO A 276 29.69 -9.09 3.55
N ILE A 277 29.62 -9.76 4.69
CA ILE A 277 28.39 -9.99 5.44
C ILE A 277 28.07 -8.74 6.27
N GLU A 278 26.83 -8.28 6.20
CA GLU A 278 26.21 -7.16 6.92
C GLU A 278 25.18 -7.69 7.93
N ILE A 279 24.95 -6.96 9.03
CA ILE A 279 24.05 -7.40 10.11
C ILE A 279 23.11 -6.28 10.58
N GLY A 280 21.86 -6.65 10.90
CA GLY A 280 20.82 -5.74 11.34
C GLY A 280 19.76 -6.38 12.26
N GLY A 281 18.90 -5.53 12.82
CA GLY A 281 17.83 -5.90 13.77
C GLY A 281 16.93 -4.70 14.12
N PRO A 282 15.97 -4.80 15.07
CA PRO A 282 15.73 -5.92 15.99
C PRO A 282 14.85 -7.06 15.42
N VAL A 283 14.36 -6.90 14.19
CA VAL A 283 13.45 -7.86 13.53
C VAL A 283 12.15 -8.01 14.32
N SER A 284 11.58 -6.91 14.80
CA SER A 284 10.36 -6.92 15.61
C SER A 284 9.12 -7.31 14.78
N SER A 285 8.12 -7.93 15.40
CA SER A 285 6.85 -8.40 14.80
C SER A 285 5.95 -7.29 14.23
N CYS A 286 6.23 -6.06 14.60
CA CYS A 286 5.60 -4.85 14.10
C CYS A 286 6.61 -3.71 14.08
N PHE A 287 6.22 -2.54 13.57
CA PHE A 287 6.97 -1.32 13.84
C PHE A 287 6.91 -1.02 15.34
N ASN A 288 8.01 -1.28 16.05
CA ASN A 288 8.10 -1.21 17.50
C ASN A 288 9.20 -0.22 17.92
N PRO A 289 8.86 1.06 18.14
CA PRO A 289 9.84 2.10 18.49
C PRO A 289 10.64 1.80 19.74
N GLU A 290 10.06 1.11 20.73
CA GLU A 290 10.77 0.77 21.98
C GLU A 290 11.96 -0.16 21.71
N TRP A 291 11.75 -1.21 20.91
CA TRP A 291 12.80 -2.16 20.56
C TRP A 291 13.87 -1.56 19.66
N ILE A 292 13.47 -0.71 18.70
CA ILE A 292 14.42 0.00 17.84
C ILE A 292 15.24 0.97 18.68
N ALA A 293 14.61 1.81 19.51
CA ALA A 293 15.30 2.78 20.36
C ALA A 293 16.29 2.09 21.32
N GLN A 294 15.88 1.00 21.97
CA GLN A 294 16.74 0.26 22.89
C GLN A 294 17.94 -0.36 22.17
N LEU A 295 17.76 -0.95 20.99
CA LEU A 295 18.87 -1.43 20.15
C LEU A 295 19.87 -0.30 19.84
N LEU A 296 19.37 0.87 19.43
CA LEU A 296 20.23 2.01 19.08
C LEU A 296 20.94 2.61 20.31
N ASP A 297 20.29 2.63 21.47
CA ASP A 297 20.90 3.08 22.74
C ASP A 297 22.04 2.16 23.17
N ASP A 298 21.81 0.85 23.15
CA ASP A 298 22.83 -0.13 23.52
C ASP A 298 23.99 -0.14 22.50
N TYR A 299 23.69 -0.02 21.20
CA TYR A 299 24.69 0.14 20.15
C TYR A 299 25.54 1.40 20.35
N LYS A 300 24.93 2.52 20.73
CA LYS A 300 25.64 3.77 21.01
C LYS A 300 26.55 3.62 22.25
N ALA A 301 26.07 2.95 23.29
CA ALA A 301 26.80 2.71 24.53
C ALA A 301 27.96 1.70 24.38
N ASP A 302 27.93 0.82 23.40
CA ASP A 302 29.02 -0.12 23.12
C ASP A 302 30.29 0.64 22.67
N VAL A 303 31.41 0.44 23.36
CA VAL A 303 32.69 1.08 23.05
C VAL A 303 33.61 0.19 22.21
N SER A 304 33.15 -0.98 21.79
CA SER A 304 33.93 -1.92 20.97
C SER A 304 34.31 -1.28 19.64
N ALA A 305 35.60 -1.34 19.30
CA ALA A 305 36.13 -0.69 18.10
C ALA A 305 35.63 -1.32 16.79
N ASP A 306 35.13 -2.56 16.85
CA ASP A 306 34.57 -3.30 15.72
C ASP A 306 33.04 -3.40 15.75
N LYS A 307 32.35 -2.63 16.60
CA LYS A 307 30.88 -2.61 16.57
C LYS A 307 30.37 -2.13 15.22
N ARG A 308 29.28 -2.73 14.75
CA ARG A 308 28.61 -2.36 13.50
C ARG A 308 27.10 -2.57 13.58
N LEU A 309 26.38 -1.75 12.84
CA LEU A 309 24.96 -1.89 12.58
C LEU A 309 24.75 -1.43 11.15
N ASP A 310 24.40 -2.37 10.27
CA ASP A 310 24.35 -2.12 8.83
C ASP A 310 22.93 -1.82 8.32
N PHE A 311 21.90 -2.28 9.04
CA PHE A 311 20.50 -1.96 8.75
C PHE A 311 19.59 -2.14 9.98
N ILE A 312 18.41 -1.52 9.94
CA ILE A 312 17.31 -1.77 10.88
C ILE A 312 16.30 -2.70 10.21
N SER A 313 15.68 -3.60 10.98
CA SER A 313 14.61 -4.46 10.44
C SER A 313 13.44 -4.64 11.40
N TYR A 314 12.23 -4.78 10.84
CA TYR A 314 10.98 -5.13 11.52
C TYR A 314 9.96 -5.71 10.53
N HIS A 315 8.81 -6.19 11.01
CA HIS A 315 7.72 -6.74 10.20
C HIS A 315 6.52 -5.78 10.12
N GLY A 316 5.81 -5.77 9.01
CA GLY A 316 4.76 -4.82 8.68
C GLY A 316 3.39 -5.47 8.50
N TYR A 317 2.68 -5.74 9.59
CA TYR A 317 1.30 -6.25 9.53
C TYR A 317 0.29 -5.38 10.29
N PHE A 318 0.74 -4.74 11.37
CA PHE A 318 -0.08 -3.90 12.24
C PHE A 318 0.82 -2.92 13.01
N VAL A 319 0.18 -1.97 13.67
CA VAL A 319 0.77 -1.19 14.78
C VAL A 319 -0.09 -1.36 16.02
N TRP A 320 0.50 -1.14 17.19
CA TRP A 320 -0.28 -1.05 18.42
C TRP A 320 -1.00 0.30 18.50
N ASP A 321 -2.19 0.31 19.08
CA ASP A 321 -2.85 1.55 19.47
C ASP A 321 -2.12 2.25 20.63
N GLU A 322 -2.52 3.48 20.96
CA GLU A 322 -1.90 4.27 22.03
C GLU A 322 -1.95 3.58 23.41
N THR A 323 -2.86 2.62 23.59
CA THR A 323 -3.00 1.86 24.84
C THR A 323 -2.07 0.65 24.91
N GLY A 324 -1.47 0.25 23.77
CA GLY A 324 -0.67 -0.96 23.63
C GLY A 324 -1.50 -2.25 23.72
N ARG A 325 -2.83 -2.18 23.62
CA ARG A 325 -3.73 -3.33 23.84
C ARG A 325 -4.36 -3.86 22.57
N ASN A 326 -4.57 -3.00 21.57
CA ASN A 326 -5.23 -3.38 20.35
C ASN A 326 -4.26 -3.30 19.17
N ARG A 327 -4.31 -4.33 18.32
CA ARG A 327 -3.60 -4.34 17.04
C ARG A 327 -4.45 -3.58 16.02
N LEU A 328 -3.86 -2.55 15.42
CA LEU A 328 -4.43 -1.80 14.31
C LEU A 328 -3.83 -2.35 13.02
N PHE A 329 -4.53 -3.29 12.39
CA PHE A 329 -4.03 -3.99 11.22
C PHE A 329 -3.98 -3.09 9.97
N PHE A 330 -2.96 -3.31 9.13
CA PHE A 330 -2.82 -2.55 7.90
C PHE A 330 -3.87 -2.93 6.84
N LYS A 331 -4.50 -4.11 6.96
CA LYS A 331 -5.67 -4.45 6.13
C LYS A 331 -6.78 -3.41 6.25
N ASP A 332 -6.95 -2.78 7.41
CA ASP A 332 -8.04 -1.83 7.61
C ASP A 332 -7.66 -0.44 7.11
N ASN A 333 -6.37 -0.10 7.15
CA ASN A 333 -5.84 1.15 6.64
C ASN A 333 -4.34 0.99 6.31
N PRO A 334 -4.00 0.81 5.02
CA PRO A 334 -2.61 0.73 4.56
C PRO A 334 -1.79 2.01 4.77
N SER A 335 -2.42 3.19 4.89
CA SER A 335 -1.70 4.47 5.07
C SER A 335 -1.04 4.60 6.45
N ARG A 336 -1.37 3.72 7.40
CA ARG A 336 -0.76 3.64 8.75
C ARG A 336 0.75 3.44 8.74
N VAL A 337 1.33 3.03 7.63
CA VAL A 337 2.79 2.85 7.50
C VAL A 337 3.53 4.17 7.28
N LEU A 338 2.81 5.23 6.89
CA LEU A 338 3.38 6.56 6.71
C LEU A 338 3.94 7.10 8.03
N GLY A 339 5.10 7.75 8.00
CA GLY A 339 5.74 8.28 9.20
C GLY A 339 6.68 7.30 9.91
N GLN A 340 6.64 6.00 9.60
CA GLN A 340 7.51 5.01 10.26
C GLN A 340 8.99 5.26 9.96
N ARG A 341 9.32 5.61 8.71
CA ARG A 341 10.70 5.96 8.34
C ARG A 341 11.17 7.22 9.07
N GLU A 342 10.34 8.26 9.07
CA GLU A 342 10.65 9.55 9.68
C GLU A 342 10.85 9.42 11.20
N ALA A 343 10.10 8.52 11.86
CA ALA A 343 10.30 8.19 13.26
C ALA A 343 11.66 7.50 13.50
N ILE A 344 12.08 6.60 12.61
CA ILE A 344 13.40 5.96 12.67
C ILE A 344 14.52 6.98 12.43
N ASP A 345 14.38 7.86 11.43
CA ASP A 345 15.36 8.91 11.13
C ASP A 345 15.55 9.83 12.34
N LYS A 346 14.47 10.20 13.02
CA LYS A 346 14.55 10.95 14.27
C LYS A 346 15.32 10.19 15.35
N MET A 347 15.04 8.90 15.56
CA MET A 347 15.76 8.08 16.55
C MET A 347 17.26 7.95 16.24
N LEU A 348 17.62 7.84 14.95
CA LEU A 348 19.00 7.82 14.47
C LEU A 348 19.69 9.17 14.70
N HIS A 349 19.03 10.27 14.30
CA HIS A 349 19.53 11.64 14.46
C HIS A 349 19.84 11.97 15.92
N GLU A 350 18.90 11.72 16.83
CA GLU A 350 19.04 11.97 18.28
C GLU A 350 20.25 11.22 18.87
N ARG A 351 20.64 10.12 18.24
CA ARG A 351 21.78 9.30 18.66
C ARG A 351 23.07 9.64 17.91
N GLY A 352 23.04 10.52 16.91
CA GLY A 352 24.17 10.85 16.06
C GLY A 352 24.54 9.72 15.10
N LEU A 353 23.56 8.90 14.72
CA LEU A 353 23.72 7.78 13.79
C LEU A 353 23.29 8.20 12.37
N ASN A 354 23.72 7.44 11.36
CA ASN A 354 23.47 7.75 9.96
C ASN A 354 21.99 7.56 9.59
N GLU A 355 21.28 8.65 9.28
CA GLU A 355 19.90 8.66 8.79
C GLU A 355 19.73 8.06 7.38
N SER A 356 20.80 7.62 6.70
CA SER A 356 20.70 6.83 5.47
C SER A 356 20.82 5.32 5.71
N LEU A 357 20.83 4.89 6.98
CA LEU A 357 20.83 3.47 7.33
C LEU A 357 19.59 2.79 6.69
N PRO A 358 19.77 1.69 5.93
CA PRO A 358 18.64 0.94 5.37
C PRO A 358 17.68 0.43 6.45
N VAL A 359 16.40 0.44 6.12
CA VAL A 359 15.32 -0.16 6.94
C VAL A 359 14.66 -1.25 6.11
N PHE A 360 14.74 -2.49 6.54
CA PHE A 360 14.06 -3.62 5.91
C PHE A 360 12.74 -3.89 6.64
N VAL A 361 11.63 -3.86 5.90
CA VAL A 361 10.34 -4.38 6.42
C VAL A 361 10.25 -5.81 5.92
N SER A 362 10.93 -6.72 6.62
CA SER A 362 11.39 -7.98 6.05
C SER A 362 10.33 -9.08 5.97
N GLU A 363 9.20 -8.88 6.66
CA GLU A 363 7.94 -9.56 6.44
C GLU A 363 6.82 -8.53 6.44
N MET A 364 5.88 -8.60 5.50
CA MET A 364 4.82 -7.61 5.40
C MET A 364 3.57 -8.21 4.76
N GLY A 365 2.40 -7.81 5.25
CA GLY A 365 1.14 -8.32 4.73
C GLY A 365 -0.08 -7.62 5.29
N ILE A 366 -1.22 -7.86 4.67
CA ILE A 366 -2.51 -7.51 5.27
C ILE A 366 -3.06 -8.64 6.16
N TYR A 367 -2.50 -9.85 6.05
CA TYR A 367 -2.86 -11.02 6.86
C TYR A 367 -1.65 -11.52 7.68
N PRO A 368 -1.48 -11.11 8.96
CA PRO A 368 -0.53 -11.75 9.88
C PRO A 368 -1.04 -13.11 10.37
N GLY A 369 -0.14 -14.05 10.66
CA GLY A 369 -0.49 -15.34 11.28
C GLY A 369 -1.68 -16.04 10.58
N PRO A 370 -2.61 -16.67 11.32
CA PRO A 370 -3.79 -17.31 10.75
C PRO A 370 -4.95 -16.34 10.46
N LEU A 371 -4.71 -15.03 10.37
CA LEU A 371 -5.77 -14.07 10.12
C LEU A 371 -6.38 -14.28 8.74
N ALA A 372 -7.71 -14.33 8.71
CA ALA A 372 -8.51 -14.47 7.50
C ALA A 372 -9.76 -13.57 7.57
N ASP A 373 -10.27 -13.16 6.41
CA ASP A 373 -11.64 -12.66 6.29
C ASP A 373 -12.60 -13.75 5.77
N ASP A 374 -12.10 -14.63 4.91
CA ASP A 374 -12.82 -15.83 4.48
C ASP A 374 -12.15 -17.10 5.05
N TYR A 375 -12.90 -17.78 5.93
CA TYR A 375 -12.49 -19.03 6.57
C TYR A 375 -13.00 -20.26 5.80
N ASN A 376 -13.93 -20.10 4.86
CA ASN A 376 -14.49 -21.18 4.07
C ASN A 376 -13.72 -21.40 2.77
N SER A 377 -13.24 -20.30 2.15
CA SER A 377 -12.39 -20.31 0.97
C SER A 377 -11.24 -19.32 1.13
N MET A 378 -10.10 -19.54 0.47
CA MET A 378 -9.01 -18.55 0.43
C MET A 378 -9.14 -17.60 -0.77
N ASP A 379 -10.14 -17.77 -1.63
CA ASP A 379 -10.14 -17.14 -2.96
C ASP A 379 -10.31 -15.62 -2.88
N ASP A 380 -11.28 -15.16 -2.09
CA ASP A 380 -11.47 -13.72 -1.88
C ASP A 380 -10.31 -13.09 -1.09
N ASP A 381 -9.72 -13.83 -0.15
CA ASP A 381 -8.55 -13.37 0.62
C ASP A 381 -7.31 -13.24 -0.26
N ARG A 382 -7.11 -14.12 -1.25
CA ARG A 382 -6.02 -13.99 -2.23
C ARG A 382 -6.16 -12.73 -3.08
N VAL A 383 -7.39 -12.40 -3.49
CA VAL A 383 -7.66 -11.14 -4.22
C VAL A 383 -7.43 -9.94 -3.33
N ARG A 384 -7.93 -9.96 -2.08
CA ARG A 384 -7.67 -8.90 -1.09
C ARG A 384 -6.18 -8.72 -0.81
N GLN A 385 -5.43 -9.82 -0.65
CA GLN A 385 -3.99 -9.80 -0.44
C GLN A 385 -3.29 -9.11 -1.61
N ALA A 386 -3.64 -9.46 -2.86
CA ALA A 386 -3.05 -8.85 -4.04
C ALA A 386 -3.15 -7.32 -4.04
N VAL A 387 -4.36 -6.81 -3.79
CA VAL A 387 -4.65 -5.37 -3.82
C VAL A 387 -4.14 -4.65 -2.56
N GLY A 388 -4.22 -5.31 -1.40
CA GLY A 388 -3.72 -4.80 -0.12
C GLY A 388 -2.20 -4.64 -0.12
N MET A 389 -1.46 -5.59 -0.69
CA MET A 389 -0.01 -5.49 -0.82
C MET A 389 0.43 -4.36 -1.74
N LEU A 390 -0.20 -4.18 -2.91
CA LEU A 390 0.07 -3.01 -3.75
C LEU A 390 -0.17 -1.68 -3.00
N SER A 391 -1.23 -1.64 -2.17
CA SER A 391 -1.53 -0.47 -1.34
C SER A 391 -0.45 -0.21 -0.30
N LEU A 392 0.05 -1.25 0.37
CA LEU A 392 1.19 -1.13 1.30
C LEU A 392 2.46 -0.63 0.60
N PHE A 393 2.79 -1.19 -0.57
CA PHE A 393 3.92 -0.74 -1.37
C PHE A 393 3.81 0.71 -1.80
N TYR A 394 2.61 1.18 -2.13
CA TYR A 394 2.36 2.57 -2.46
C TYR A 394 2.75 3.50 -1.30
N TRP A 395 2.32 3.19 -0.08
CA TRP A 395 2.60 4.02 1.08
C TRP A 395 4.05 3.94 1.54
N TYR A 396 4.63 2.74 1.61
CA TYR A 396 6.07 2.60 1.92
C TYR A 396 6.95 3.27 0.87
N GLY A 397 6.57 3.22 -0.40
CA GLY A 397 7.31 3.85 -1.51
C GLY A 397 7.38 5.37 -1.46
N LYS A 398 6.66 6.03 -0.55
CA LYS A 398 6.76 7.48 -0.31
C LYS A 398 7.97 7.86 0.54
N SER A 399 8.56 6.91 1.25
CA SER A 399 9.73 7.13 2.10
C SER A 399 11.00 6.56 1.46
N LYS A 400 12.15 7.17 1.75
CA LYS A 400 13.46 6.72 1.23
C LYS A 400 14.09 5.70 2.17
N TYR A 401 14.98 4.86 1.61
CA TYR A 401 15.79 3.89 2.34
C TYR A 401 14.99 2.90 3.19
N ILE A 402 13.70 2.74 2.89
CA ILE A 402 12.84 1.71 3.47
C ILE A 402 12.47 0.72 2.37
N TYR A 403 12.68 -0.56 2.64
CA TYR A 403 12.58 -1.62 1.64
C TYR A 403 11.62 -2.69 2.16
N PRO A 404 10.35 -2.65 1.73
CA PRO A 404 9.37 -3.64 2.13
C PRO A 404 9.52 -4.92 1.32
N PHE A 405 9.57 -6.05 2.03
CA PHE A 405 9.69 -7.39 1.45
C PHE A 405 8.29 -7.99 1.21
N ASN A 406 8.14 -8.69 0.09
CA ASN A 406 6.97 -9.49 -0.21
C ASN A 406 6.90 -10.68 0.75
N TRP A 407 5.80 -10.85 1.47
CA TRP A 407 5.45 -12.12 2.12
C TRP A 407 4.30 -12.76 1.33
N VAL A 408 4.48 -13.86 0.59
CA VAL A 408 5.68 -14.72 0.45
C VAL A 408 5.59 -15.51 -0.87
N ILE A 409 6.66 -16.11 -1.38
CA ILE A 409 6.59 -16.97 -2.58
C ILE A 409 5.57 -18.10 -2.38
N ARG A 410 5.73 -18.88 -1.30
CA ARG A 410 4.81 -19.92 -0.83
C ARG A 410 4.76 -19.94 0.70
N HIS A 411 3.64 -20.40 1.27
CA HIS A 411 3.46 -20.59 2.71
C HIS A 411 2.76 -21.92 3.01
N HIS A 412 3.34 -22.73 3.90
CA HIS A 412 2.84 -24.08 4.20
C HIS A 412 1.45 -24.13 4.85
N LEU A 413 1.00 -23.06 5.51
CA LEU A 413 -0.31 -23.04 6.20
C LEU A 413 -1.25 -21.93 5.74
N GLU A 414 -0.75 -20.95 4.98
CA GLU A 414 -1.45 -19.69 4.77
C GLU A 414 -1.38 -19.25 3.31
N GLY A 415 -1.78 -20.17 2.42
CA GLY A 415 -1.72 -19.99 0.96
C GLY A 415 -2.54 -18.82 0.40
N ARG A 416 -3.25 -18.07 1.26
CA ARG A 416 -3.88 -16.78 0.92
C ARG A 416 -2.85 -15.66 0.70
N LYS A 417 -1.62 -15.85 1.16
CA LYS A 417 -0.51 -14.87 1.11
C LYS A 417 0.49 -15.16 -0.01
N ASP A 418 0.35 -16.31 -0.67
CA ASP A 418 1.35 -16.84 -1.59
C ASP A 418 1.34 -16.09 -2.91
N MET A 419 2.51 -15.90 -3.51
CA MET A 419 2.64 -15.50 -4.91
C MET A 419 2.35 -16.67 -5.85
N LEU A 420 2.66 -17.91 -5.45
CA LEU A 420 2.45 -19.13 -6.23
C LEU A 420 1.48 -20.10 -5.52
N PHE A 421 0.58 -20.75 -6.25
CA PHE A 421 -0.37 -21.69 -5.66
C PHE A 421 0.30 -22.92 -5.05
N THR A 422 0.06 -23.18 -3.77
CA THR A 422 0.47 -24.41 -3.08
C THR A 422 -0.72 -25.40 -3.04
N ALA A 423 -0.50 -26.70 -3.35
CA ALA A 423 -1.58 -27.67 -3.58
C ALA A 423 -2.41 -27.96 -2.31
N ASP A 424 -1.67 -28.12 -1.22
CA ASP A 424 -2.10 -28.40 0.15
C ASP A 424 -0.96 -27.97 1.09
N ASP A 425 -1.08 -28.26 2.40
CA ASP A 425 -0.16 -27.75 3.42
C ASP A 425 1.33 -28.12 3.21
N ARG A 426 1.68 -29.00 2.27
CA ARG A 426 3.05 -29.52 2.11
C ARG A 426 3.50 -29.79 0.69
N THR A 427 2.59 -29.81 -0.29
CA THR A 427 2.95 -30.18 -1.66
C THR A 427 2.91 -28.93 -2.55
N PRO A 428 4.07 -28.35 -2.91
CA PRO A 428 4.07 -27.30 -3.92
C PRO A 428 3.56 -27.85 -5.25
N LEU A 429 2.66 -27.12 -5.91
CA LEU A 429 2.29 -27.38 -7.30
C LEU A 429 3.37 -26.87 -8.23
N GLU A 430 3.30 -27.29 -9.50
CA GLU A 430 3.98 -26.59 -10.57
C GLU A 430 3.72 -25.08 -10.48
N PRO A 431 4.74 -24.23 -10.69
CA PRO A 431 4.61 -22.79 -10.51
C PRO A 431 3.44 -22.20 -11.31
N GLN A 432 2.47 -21.66 -10.59
CA GLN A 432 1.34 -20.93 -11.15
C GLN A 432 1.05 -19.74 -10.24
N PHE A 433 0.93 -18.54 -10.83
CA PHE A 433 0.62 -17.34 -10.06
C PHE A 433 -0.77 -17.39 -9.42
N THR A 434 -0.81 -16.99 -8.16
CA THR A 434 -2.05 -16.51 -7.50
C THR A 434 -2.39 -15.10 -8.02
N PRO A 435 -3.56 -14.54 -7.66
CA PRO A 435 -3.83 -13.11 -7.89
C PRO A 435 -2.73 -12.18 -7.36
N TYR A 436 -2.10 -12.54 -6.24
CA TYR A 436 -1.00 -11.76 -5.67
C TYR A 436 0.27 -11.88 -6.52
N GLY A 437 0.63 -13.08 -6.98
CA GLY A 437 1.74 -13.27 -7.91
C GLY A 437 1.58 -12.47 -9.21
N GLU A 438 0.37 -12.47 -9.79
CA GLU A 438 0.06 -11.63 -10.95
C GLU A 438 0.17 -10.12 -10.65
N ALA A 439 -0.22 -9.68 -9.46
CA ALA A 439 -0.06 -8.28 -9.05
C ALA A 439 1.42 -7.86 -8.99
N ILE A 440 2.28 -8.70 -8.41
CA ILE A 440 3.73 -8.47 -8.36
C ILE A 440 4.34 -8.49 -9.76
N ARG A 441 3.93 -9.44 -10.62
CA ARG A 441 4.35 -9.46 -12.03
C ARG A 441 3.99 -8.17 -12.74
N LYS A 442 2.75 -7.68 -12.60
CA LYS A 442 2.33 -6.39 -13.18
C LYS A 442 3.19 -5.23 -12.68
N LEU A 443 3.55 -5.22 -11.40
CA LEU A 443 4.46 -4.21 -10.83
C LEU A 443 5.84 -4.26 -11.49
N SER A 444 6.41 -5.45 -11.70
CA SER A 444 7.72 -5.63 -12.35
C SER A 444 7.76 -5.20 -13.82
N LEU A 445 6.62 -5.25 -14.51
CA LEU A 445 6.51 -4.85 -15.91
C LEU A 445 6.39 -3.33 -16.10
N GLN A 446 6.22 -2.57 -15.00
CA GLN A 446 6.18 -1.12 -15.08
C GLN A 446 7.49 -0.54 -15.63
N ALA A 447 7.41 0.67 -16.16
CA ALA A 447 8.59 1.45 -16.48
C ALA A 447 9.37 1.86 -15.23
N ASP A 448 10.63 2.25 -15.42
CA ASP A 448 11.57 2.52 -14.33
C ASP A 448 11.51 3.95 -13.82
N THR A 449 11.10 4.92 -14.64
CA THR A 449 11.03 6.33 -14.20
C THR A 449 9.60 6.72 -13.83
N ALA A 450 9.33 6.96 -12.55
CA ALA A 450 8.04 7.47 -12.09
C ALA A 450 7.76 8.89 -12.62
N VAL A 451 6.50 9.16 -12.97
CA VAL A 451 6.02 10.49 -13.39
C VAL A 451 4.99 11.04 -12.42
N SER A 452 4.77 12.34 -12.48
CA SER A 452 3.81 13.02 -11.61
C SER A 452 2.38 12.57 -11.90
N VAL A 453 1.68 12.15 -10.86
CA VAL A 453 0.24 11.85 -10.87
C VAL A 453 -0.47 12.75 -9.87
N SER A 454 -1.63 13.29 -10.23
CA SER A 454 -2.49 14.06 -9.34
C SER A 454 -3.91 13.51 -9.40
N TYR A 455 -4.42 13.11 -8.24
CA TYR A 455 -5.75 12.56 -8.04
C TYR A 455 -6.09 12.63 -6.53
N PRO A 456 -7.36 12.46 -6.12
CA PRO A 456 -7.72 12.41 -4.70
C PRO A 456 -7.25 11.07 -4.12
N GLU A 457 -6.06 11.06 -3.54
CA GLU A 457 -5.51 9.89 -2.85
C GLU A 457 -6.40 9.48 -1.66
N PRO A 458 -6.46 8.18 -1.33
CA PRO A 458 -7.26 7.72 -0.20
C PRO A 458 -6.62 8.12 1.14
N GLU A 459 -7.34 8.88 1.97
CA GLU A 459 -6.82 9.36 3.27
C GLU A 459 -6.68 8.22 4.30
N ASP A 460 -7.64 7.31 4.33
CA ASP A 460 -7.68 6.14 5.23
C ASP A 460 -7.17 4.85 4.56
N GLY A 461 -6.50 5.00 3.42
CA GLY A 461 -5.91 3.89 2.68
C GLY A 461 -6.92 3.01 1.93
N LYS A 462 -8.22 3.30 1.91
CA LYS A 462 -9.20 2.60 1.07
C LYS A 462 -9.64 3.47 -0.11
N GLY A 463 -9.67 2.90 -1.30
CA GLY A 463 -10.08 3.58 -2.52
C GLY A 463 -9.15 3.32 -3.71
N LEU A 464 -9.20 4.25 -4.66
CA LEU A 464 -8.41 4.23 -5.87
C LEU A 464 -6.93 4.53 -5.57
N TYR A 465 -6.05 3.77 -6.19
CA TYR A 465 -4.62 4.04 -6.26
C TYR A 465 -4.16 4.11 -7.70
N VAL A 466 -3.15 4.93 -7.96
CA VAL A 466 -2.57 5.13 -9.28
C VAL A 466 -1.06 5.24 -9.20
N GLN A 467 -0.35 4.46 -10.01
CA GLN A 467 1.07 4.64 -10.29
C GLN A 467 1.30 4.78 -11.79
N ALA A 468 2.15 5.74 -12.16
CA ALA A 468 2.52 6.00 -13.54
C ALA A 468 4.05 6.08 -13.67
N ALA A 469 4.58 5.44 -14.71
CA ALA A 469 5.99 5.47 -15.04
C ALA A 469 6.20 5.54 -16.56
N ILE A 470 7.36 6.04 -16.97
CA ILE A 470 7.75 6.25 -18.37
C ILE A 470 9.20 5.81 -18.59
N ASP A 471 9.45 5.08 -19.67
CA ASP A 471 10.78 4.83 -20.20
C ASP A 471 10.88 5.37 -21.64
N HIS A 472 11.98 5.12 -22.32
CA HIS A 472 12.17 5.57 -23.70
C HIS A 472 11.19 4.94 -24.70
N ASP A 473 10.61 3.79 -24.35
CA ASP A 473 9.84 2.93 -25.24
C ASP A 473 8.44 2.57 -24.71
N LYS A 474 8.06 3.01 -23.50
CA LYS A 474 6.73 2.73 -22.94
C LYS A 474 6.28 3.75 -21.87
N ILE A 475 4.96 3.96 -21.76
CA ILE A 475 4.30 4.44 -20.54
C ILE A 475 3.61 3.25 -19.89
N THR A 476 3.72 3.14 -18.57
CA THR A 476 2.94 2.17 -17.81
C THR A 476 2.10 2.87 -16.76
N LEU A 477 0.83 2.50 -16.70
CA LEU A 477 -0.13 2.96 -15.69
C LEU A 477 -0.65 1.73 -14.95
N LEU A 478 -0.59 1.75 -13.62
CA LEU A 478 -1.15 0.72 -12.76
C LEU A 478 -2.21 1.37 -11.86
N PHE A 479 -3.41 0.82 -11.91
CA PHE A 479 -4.54 1.26 -11.11
C PHE A 479 -5.04 0.10 -10.27
N TRP A 480 -5.46 0.37 -9.04
CA TRP A 480 -6.16 -0.61 -8.24
C TRP A 480 -7.13 0.05 -7.27
N ASN A 481 -8.14 -0.70 -6.83
CA ASN A 481 -9.15 -0.22 -5.91
C ASN A 481 -9.15 -1.08 -4.64
N TYR A 482 -8.53 -0.61 -3.57
CA TYR A 482 -8.50 -1.36 -2.32
C TYR A 482 -9.71 -1.01 -1.45
N GLN A 483 -10.51 -2.02 -1.11
CA GLN A 483 -11.72 -1.83 -0.30
C GLN A 483 -11.75 -2.70 0.95
N GLN A 484 -10.75 -3.58 1.14
CA GLN A 484 -10.79 -4.63 2.15
C GLN A 484 -12.09 -5.45 1.98
N MET A 485 -13.03 -5.38 2.92
CA MET A 485 -14.33 -6.08 2.83
C MET A 485 -15.44 -5.22 2.22
N GLY A 486 -15.14 -3.95 1.94
CA GLY A 486 -16.04 -3.03 1.25
C GLY A 486 -16.34 -3.47 -0.18
N ARG A 487 -17.50 -3.04 -0.69
CA ARG A 487 -17.99 -3.40 -2.03
C ARG A 487 -18.12 -2.19 -2.95
N HIS A 488 -17.37 -1.13 -2.67
CA HIS A 488 -17.44 0.09 -3.47
C HIS A 488 -16.54 -0.02 -4.70
N ALA A 489 -17.14 0.07 -5.88
CA ALA A 489 -16.42 0.26 -7.11
C ALA A 489 -15.97 1.72 -7.22
N VAL A 490 -14.94 2.01 -8.02
CA VAL A 490 -14.49 3.38 -8.28
C VAL A 490 -14.45 3.65 -9.78
N ALA A 491 -14.74 4.88 -10.18
CA ALA A 491 -14.66 5.33 -11.55
C ALA A 491 -13.97 6.70 -11.64
N ALA A 492 -12.99 6.86 -12.51
CA ALA A 492 -12.27 8.13 -12.64
C ALA A 492 -11.90 8.41 -14.10
N ARG A 493 -11.98 9.68 -14.49
CA ARG A 493 -11.51 10.12 -15.82
C ARG A 493 -9.99 10.11 -15.84
N LEU A 494 -9.38 9.51 -16.85
CA LEU A 494 -7.92 9.54 -17.08
C LEU A 494 -7.56 10.67 -18.05
N GLU A 495 -6.63 11.52 -17.65
CA GLU A 495 -6.05 12.55 -18.51
C GLU A 495 -4.52 12.44 -18.52
N LEU A 496 -3.96 12.13 -19.70
CA LEU A 496 -2.53 12.11 -19.96
C LEU A 496 -2.10 13.44 -20.57
N LYS A 497 -1.17 14.14 -19.92
CA LYS A 497 -0.63 15.44 -20.36
C LYS A 497 0.82 15.31 -20.79
N ASN A 498 1.22 16.21 -21.70
CA ASN A 498 2.60 16.34 -22.19
C ASN A 498 3.20 15.03 -22.70
N VAL A 499 2.37 14.25 -23.38
CA VAL A 499 2.77 12.98 -23.97
C VAL A 499 3.59 13.24 -25.25
N PRO A 500 4.73 12.55 -25.43
CA PRO A 500 5.45 12.54 -26.71
C PRO A 500 4.54 12.32 -27.92
N ALA A 501 4.80 13.05 -29.01
CA ALA A 501 3.93 13.10 -30.19
C ALA A 501 3.74 11.72 -30.83
N GLU A 502 4.80 10.91 -30.82
CA GLU A 502 4.83 9.52 -31.30
C GLU A 502 3.83 8.59 -30.59
N TRP A 503 3.37 8.94 -29.39
CA TRP A 503 2.47 8.09 -28.57
C TRP A 503 1.02 8.56 -28.57
N GLN A 504 0.74 9.76 -29.11
CA GLN A 504 -0.59 10.37 -29.14
C GLN A 504 -1.65 9.45 -29.76
N ALA A 505 -1.29 8.72 -30.81
CA ALA A 505 -2.22 7.84 -31.48
C ALA A 505 -2.52 6.54 -30.71
N ALA A 506 -1.56 6.04 -29.91
CA ALA A 506 -1.83 4.92 -28.99
C ALA A 506 -2.74 5.39 -27.84
N ILE A 507 -2.53 6.61 -27.37
CA ILE A 507 -3.33 7.20 -26.29
C ILE A 507 -4.76 7.52 -26.70
N ALA A 508 -4.98 7.91 -27.95
CA ALA A 508 -6.33 8.13 -28.48
C ALA A 508 -7.22 6.87 -28.45
N GLN A 509 -6.63 5.68 -28.30
CA GLN A 509 -7.35 4.41 -28.18
C GLN A 509 -7.60 3.98 -26.73
N LEU A 510 -7.05 4.71 -25.75
CA LEU A 510 -7.22 4.38 -24.34
C LEU A 510 -8.61 4.77 -23.84
N PRO A 511 -9.13 4.04 -22.83
CA PRO A 511 -10.35 4.45 -22.16
C PRO A 511 -10.16 5.83 -21.51
N THR A 512 -11.11 6.73 -21.75
CA THR A 512 -11.14 8.04 -21.09
C THR A 512 -11.58 7.94 -19.63
N THR A 513 -12.26 6.84 -19.27
CA THR A 513 -12.75 6.57 -17.92
C THR A 513 -12.25 5.20 -17.49
N ILE A 514 -11.58 5.15 -16.34
CA ILE A 514 -11.17 3.91 -15.68
C ILE A 514 -12.25 3.56 -14.67
N VAL A 515 -12.80 2.35 -14.76
CA VAL A 515 -13.70 1.79 -13.75
C VAL A 515 -13.01 0.57 -13.13
N LEU A 516 -13.06 0.47 -11.81
CA LEU A 516 -12.47 -0.62 -11.05
C LEU A 516 -13.48 -1.16 -10.04
N ALA A 517 -13.77 -2.45 -10.14
CA ALA A 517 -14.51 -3.18 -9.11
C ALA A 517 -13.76 -3.16 -7.75
N PRO A 518 -14.44 -3.48 -6.64
CA PRO A 518 -13.78 -3.63 -5.34
C PRO A 518 -12.66 -4.66 -5.40
N ASN A 519 -11.50 -4.33 -4.85
CA ASN A 519 -10.31 -5.20 -4.82
C ASN A 519 -9.91 -5.70 -6.23
N SER A 520 -9.91 -4.80 -7.21
CA SER A 520 -9.45 -5.10 -8.58
C SER A 520 -8.18 -4.32 -8.94
N ILE A 521 -7.44 -4.84 -9.91
CA ILE A 521 -6.19 -4.26 -10.43
C ILE A 521 -6.31 -4.17 -11.96
N ARG A 522 -5.90 -3.03 -12.52
CA ARG A 522 -5.82 -2.80 -13.97
C ARG A 522 -4.47 -2.21 -14.33
N GLN A 523 -3.86 -2.72 -15.39
CA GLN A 523 -2.62 -2.19 -15.94
C GLN A 523 -2.84 -1.76 -17.39
N LEU A 524 -2.30 -0.59 -17.76
CA LEU A 524 -2.16 -0.14 -19.14
C LEU A 524 -0.67 -0.03 -19.45
N VAL A 525 -0.24 -0.67 -20.54
CA VAL A 525 1.11 -0.52 -21.10
C VAL A 525 0.95 0.10 -22.48
N ILE A 526 1.49 1.29 -22.65
CA ILE A 526 1.39 2.09 -23.85
C ILE A 526 2.78 2.08 -24.50
N PRO A 527 3.02 1.23 -25.51
CA PRO A 527 4.32 1.18 -26.16
C PRO A 527 4.54 2.42 -27.02
N SER A 528 5.80 2.81 -27.20
CA SER A 528 6.18 3.63 -28.34
C SER A 528 5.87 2.84 -29.61
N ARG A 529 5.21 3.47 -30.58
CA ARG A 529 4.94 2.81 -31.86
C ARG A 529 6.26 2.25 -32.42
N GLN A 530 6.29 0.95 -32.71
CA GLN A 530 7.21 0.40 -33.70
C GLN A 530 6.80 0.85 -35.10
#